data_AF-A0A2V8DJB5-F1
#
_entry.id   AF-A0A2V8DJB5-F1
#
_cell.length_a   1.000
_cell.length_b   1.000
_cell.length_c   1.000
_cell.angle_alpha   90.00
_cell.angle_beta   90.00
_cell.angle_gamma   90.00
#
_symmetry.space_group_name_H-M   'P 1'
#
loop_
_entity.id
_entity.type
_entity.pdbx_description
1 polymer ?
#
loop_
_entity_poly.entity_id
_entity_poly.type
_entity_poly.pdbx_seq_one_letter_code
_entity_poly.pdbx_strand_id
1 'polypeptide(L)'
;MPWIVMTALGIIYAGLIIWVLPSLERRKVVPDIARWVVAHTGASDRVASYRLNRWSAAFRFYVDGHTAMLDGPDEARAFFERAEPFYCVMLEPAYDEFVAQGLPLRVAYVREGMWATSGRVLWRRKIPPTRFVIVTTARDVVATAR
;
A
#
# COMPACT_ATOMS: atom_id res chain seq x y z
N MET A 1 1.33 37.09 -33.41
CA MET A 1 1.61 35.63 -33.32
C MET A 1 2.00 35.10 -31.92
N PRO A 2 1.77 35.76 -30.75
CA PRO A 2 2.05 35.13 -29.44
C PRO A 2 0.92 34.19 -28.98
N TRP A 3 -0.31 34.44 -29.45
CA TRP A 3 -1.50 33.67 -29.06
C TRP A 3 -1.38 32.20 -29.48
N ILE A 4 -0.89 31.90 -30.69
CA ILE A 4 -0.68 30.51 -31.17
C ILE A 4 0.20 29.72 -30.22
N VAL A 5 1.29 30.32 -29.74
CA VAL A 5 2.23 29.68 -28.80
C VAL A 5 1.56 29.43 -27.46
N MET A 6 0.79 30.40 -26.95
CA MET A 6 0.05 30.24 -25.70
C MET A 6 -1.04 29.15 -25.81
N THR A 7 -1.77 29.08 -26.93
CA THR A 7 -2.79 28.02 -27.13
C THR A 7 -2.13 26.66 -27.26
N ALA A 8 -1.03 26.55 -28.01
CA ALA A 8 -0.29 25.30 -28.14
C ALA A 8 0.25 24.83 -26.78
N LEU A 9 0.85 25.73 -25.99
CA LEU A 9 1.33 25.41 -24.64
C LEU A 9 0.17 24.99 -23.72
N GLY A 10 -0.97 25.69 -23.80
CA GLY A 10 -2.17 25.37 -23.04
C GLY A 10 -2.73 23.99 -23.37
N ILE A 11 -2.79 23.61 -24.65
CA ILE A 11 -3.25 22.29 -25.10
C ILE A 11 -2.31 21.19 -24.62
N ILE A 12 -0.99 21.40 -24.72
CA ILE A 12 0.00 20.45 -24.22
C ILE A 12 -0.14 20.26 -22.71
N TYR A 13 -0.29 21.36 -21.98
CA TYR A 13 -0.43 21.32 -20.52
C TYR A 13 -1.74 20.65 -20.08
N ALA A 14 -2.85 20.98 -20.73
CA ALA A 14 -4.14 20.33 -20.49
C ALA A 14 -4.09 18.83 -20.82
N GLY A 15 -3.44 18.45 -21.91
CA GLY A 15 -3.22 17.04 -22.26
C GLY A 15 -2.43 16.28 -21.20
N LEU A 16 -1.35 16.88 -20.67
CA LEU A 16 -0.59 16.32 -19.56
C LEU A 16 -1.46 16.10 -18.31
N ILE A 17 -2.29 17.08 -17.94
CA ILE A 17 -3.15 16.98 -16.76
C ILE A 17 -4.25 15.93 -16.95
N ILE A 18 -4.90 15.89 -18.11
CA ILE A 18 -6.05 15.00 -18.33
C ILE A 18 -5.60 13.54 -18.51
N TRP A 19 -4.43 13.30 -19.10
CA TRP A 19 -4.02 11.94 -19.47
C TRP A 19 -2.90 11.37 -18.61
N VAL A 20 -1.87 12.17 -18.29
CA VAL A 20 -0.68 11.67 -17.59
C VAL A 20 -0.93 11.58 -16.09
N LEU A 21 -1.54 12.60 -15.50
CA LEU A 21 -1.86 12.62 -14.06
C LEU A 21 -2.72 11.41 -13.65
N PRO A 22 -3.89 11.12 -14.28
CA PRO A 22 -4.70 9.95 -13.93
C PRO A 22 -4.02 8.62 -14.20
N SER A 23 -3.14 8.54 -15.21
CA SER A 23 -2.35 7.33 -15.49
C SER A 23 -1.34 7.05 -14.37
N LEU A 24 -0.72 8.10 -13.82
CA LEU A 24 0.18 8.00 -12.68
C LEU A 24 -0.59 7.70 -11.38
N GLU A 25 -1.76 8.31 -11.20
CA GLU A 25 -2.61 8.05 -10.02
C GLU A 25 -3.14 6.63 -9.97
N ARG A 26 -3.54 6.05 -11.11
CA ARG A 26 -3.97 4.64 -11.20
C ARG A 26 -2.90 3.64 -10.78
N ARG A 27 -1.63 4.05 -10.73
CA ARG A 27 -0.53 3.21 -10.24
C ARG A 27 -0.23 3.43 -8.76
N LYS A 28 -0.91 4.36 -8.09
CA LYS A 28 -0.84 4.52 -6.64
C LYS A 28 -1.59 3.34 -6.01
N VAL A 29 -0.85 2.51 -5.28
CA VAL A 29 -1.38 1.28 -4.67
C VAL A 29 -2.02 1.55 -3.31
N VAL A 30 -1.60 2.64 -2.64
CA VAL A 30 -2.06 3.04 -1.30
C VAL A 30 -3.59 3.09 -1.18
N PRO A 31 -4.34 3.76 -2.08
CA PRO A 31 -5.78 3.93 -1.88
C PRO A 31 -6.53 2.60 -2.00
N ASP A 32 -6.06 1.69 -2.86
CA ASP A 32 -6.69 0.39 -3.05
C ASP A 32 -6.43 -0.54 -1.86
N ILE A 33 -5.19 -0.57 -1.35
CA ILE A 33 -4.84 -1.31 -0.14
C ILE A 33 -5.62 -0.75 1.05
N ALA A 34 -5.64 0.56 1.24
CA ALA A 34 -6.35 1.18 2.34
C ALA A 34 -7.86 0.93 2.27
N ARG A 35 -8.47 1.02 1.09
CA ARG A 35 -9.90 0.70 0.90
C ARG A 35 -10.19 -0.76 1.18
N TRP A 36 -9.30 -1.67 0.79
CA TRP A 36 -9.44 -3.08 1.15
C TRP A 36 -9.37 -3.27 2.65
N VAL A 37 -8.41 -2.65 3.34
CA VAL A 37 -8.26 -2.70 4.79
C VAL A 37 -9.54 -2.21 5.47
N VAL A 38 -9.98 -0.98 5.16
CA VAL A 38 -11.20 -0.39 5.74
C VAL A 38 -12.45 -1.26 5.49
N ALA A 39 -12.54 -1.92 4.34
CA ALA A 39 -13.67 -2.79 4.02
C ALA A 39 -13.65 -4.13 4.77
N HIS A 40 -12.49 -4.58 5.27
CA HIS A 40 -12.32 -5.89 5.90
C HIS A 40 -11.97 -5.81 7.39
N THR A 41 -11.69 -4.63 7.93
CA THR A 41 -11.42 -4.41 9.35
C THR A 41 -12.68 -3.95 10.07
N GLY A 42 -13.08 -4.67 11.11
CA GLY A 42 -14.03 -4.17 12.11
C GLY A 42 -13.40 -3.16 13.07
N ALA A 43 -14.23 -2.48 13.88
CA ALA A 43 -13.76 -1.49 14.86
C ALA A 43 -12.82 -2.07 15.95
N SER A 44 -12.81 -3.40 16.10
CA SER A 44 -11.99 -4.15 17.05
C SER A 44 -10.67 -4.64 16.46
N ASP A 45 -10.53 -4.60 15.12
CA ASP A 45 -9.42 -5.22 14.42
C ASP A 45 -8.23 -4.27 14.37
N ARG A 46 -7.04 -4.82 14.56
CA ARG A 46 -5.83 -4.00 14.63
C ARG A 46 -5.15 -3.93 13.28
N VAL A 47 -4.98 -2.70 12.80
CA VAL A 47 -4.25 -2.46 11.56
C VAL A 47 -2.82 -2.05 11.87
N ALA A 48 -1.87 -2.64 11.15
CA ALA A 48 -0.48 -2.22 11.19
C ALA A 48 0.15 -2.08 9.80
N SER A 49 1.25 -1.35 9.73
CA SER A 49 2.10 -1.26 8.54
C SER A 49 3.56 -1.53 8.92
N TYR A 50 4.22 -2.47 8.23
CA TYR A 50 5.62 -2.84 8.50
C TYR A 50 6.60 -2.27 7.49
N ARG A 51 7.56 -1.44 7.94
CA ARG A 51 8.61 -0.80 7.12
C ARG A 51 8.09 -0.01 5.91
N LEU A 52 6.85 0.48 5.97
CA LEU A 52 6.26 1.41 4.99
C LEU A 52 6.57 2.88 5.32
N ASN A 53 7.75 3.18 5.86
CA ASN A 53 8.07 4.49 6.46
C ASN A 53 7.90 5.70 5.51
N ARG A 54 7.94 5.47 4.19
CA ARG A 54 7.69 6.51 3.17
C ARG A 54 6.20 6.75 2.86
N TRP A 55 5.33 5.78 3.16
CA TRP A 55 3.89 5.76 2.85
C TRP A 55 3.01 5.80 4.09
N SER A 56 3.59 5.75 5.29
CA SER A 56 2.87 5.73 6.57
C SER A 56 1.87 6.87 6.71
N ALA A 57 2.25 8.10 6.35
CA ALA A 57 1.37 9.26 6.42
C ALA A 57 0.16 9.16 5.46
N ALA A 58 0.40 8.72 4.22
CA ALA A 58 -0.66 8.56 3.23
C ALA A 58 -1.58 7.38 3.58
N PHE A 59 -1.00 6.27 4.02
CA PHE A 59 -1.76 5.09 4.44
C PHE A 59 -2.65 5.40 5.66
N ARG A 60 -2.10 6.07 6.68
CA ARG A 60 -2.86 6.51 7.87
C ARG A 60 -4.00 7.47 7.51
N PHE A 61 -3.80 8.34 6.53
CA PHE A 61 -4.85 9.23 6.02
C PHE A 61 -6.01 8.45 5.40
N TYR A 62 -5.73 7.37 4.65
CA TYR A 62 -6.79 6.59 4.00
C TYR A 62 -7.43 5.52 4.91
N VAL A 63 -6.77 5.08 5.99
CA VAL A 63 -7.25 4.03 6.91
C VAL A 63 -7.87 4.60 8.21
N ASP A 64 -8.10 5.91 8.27
CA ASP A 64 -8.76 6.58 9.42
C ASP A 64 -8.03 6.36 10.78
N GLY A 65 -6.72 6.59 10.78
CA GLY A 65 -5.98 7.00 11.98
C GLY A 65 -5.52 5.94 12.98
N HIS A 66 -6.10 4.74 13.02
CA HIS A 66 -5.79 3.70 14.02
C HIS A 66 -4.80 2.62 13.53
N THR A 67 -3.77 3.05 12.80
CA THR A 67 -2.74 2.15 12.26
C THR A 67 -1.47 2.17 13.12
N ALA A 68 -1.05 1.01 13.63
CA ALA A 68 0.26 0.86 14.28
C ALA A 68 1.39 0.85 13.23
N MET A 69 2.41 1.67 13.42
CA MET A 69 3.63 1.60 12.61
C MET A 69 4.61 0.64 13.28
N LEU A 70 5.09 -0.32 12.50
CA LEU A 70 6.09 -1.29 12.91
C LEU A 70 7.33 -1.03 12.06
N ASP A 71 8.39 -0.51 12.69
CA ASP A 71 9.62 -0.18 11.98
C ASP A 71 10.67 -1.27 12.17
N GLY A 72 10.64 -1.95 13.32
CA GLY A 72 11.54 -3.04 13.68
C GLY A 72 10.93 -4.44 13.51
N PRO A 73 11.74 -5.47 13.18
CA PRO A 73 11.28 -6.85 13.08
C PRO A 73 10.76 -7.40 14.42
N ASP A 74 11.34 -6.98 15.55
CA ASP A 74 10.91 -7.44 16.88
C ASP A 74 9.55 -6.81 17.30
N GLU A 75 9.31 -5.56 16.93
CA GLU A 75 8.00 -4.91 17.11
C GLU A 75 6.93 -5.63 16.30
N ALA A 76 7.26 -6.01 15.07
CA ALA A 76 6.35 -6.76 14.20
C ALA A 76 6.05 -8.14 14.78
N ARG A 77 7.06 -8.85 15.29
CA ARG A 77 6.87 -10.14 15.95
C ARG A 77 5.95 -10.02 17.17
N ALA A 78 6.22 -9.07 18.06
CA ALA A 78 5.38 -8.81 19.23
C ALA A 78 3.95 -8.41 18.87
N PHE A 79 3.75 -7.78 17.70
CA PHE A 79 2.41 -7.48 17.19
C PHE A 79 1.69 -8.74 16.69
N PHE A 80 2.38 -9.63 15.97
CA PHE A 80 1.81 -10.87 15.44
C PHE A 80 1.52 -11.94 16.51
N GLU A 81 2.22 -11.90 17.64
CA GLU A 81 2.01 -12.83 18.77
C GLU A 81 0.76 -12.53 19.60
N ARG A 82 0.11 -11.38 19.38
CA ARG A 82 -1.14 -11.04 20.08
C ARG A 82 -2.29 -11.91 19.58
N ALA A 83 -3.19 -12.27 20.49
CA ALA A 83 -4.36 -13.10 20.18
C ALA A 83 -5.49 -12.35 19.47
N GLU A 84 -5.35 -11.04 19.28
CA GLU A 84 -6.34 -10.18 18.63
C GLU A 84 -6.26 -10.30 17.10
N PRO A 85 -7.39 -10.24 16.38
CA PRO A 85 -7.39 -10.17 14.92
C PRO A 85 -6.59 -8.97 14.43
N PHE A 86 -5.73 -9.20 13.44
CA PHE A 86 -4.91 -8.13 12.89
C PHE A 86 -4.78 -8.21 11.37
N TYR A 87 -4.55 -7.05 10.79
CA TYR A 87 -4.18 -6.87 9.40
C TYR A 87 -2.90 -6.04 9.33
N CYS A 88 -1.83 -6.63 8.81
CA CYS A 88 -0.56 -5.94 8.64
C CYS A 88 -0.23 -5.80 7.16
N VAL A 89 -0.01 -4.56 6.71
CA VAL A 89 0.47 -4.28 5.36
C VAL A 89 1.98 -4.33 5.34
N MET A 90 2.57 -5.09 4.43
CA MET A 90 4.01 -5.19 4.25
C MET A 90 4.38 -5.49 2.79
N LEU A 91 5.68 -5.55 2.52
CA LEU A 91 6.20 -6.04 1.26
C LEU A 91 6.21 -7.57 1.23
N GLU A 92 6.01 -8.16 0.05
CA GLU A 92 6.09 -9.62 -0.14
C GLU A 92 7.44 -10.20 0.36
N PRO A 93 8.62 -9.63 0.06
CA PRO A 93 9.88 -10.09 0.66
C PRO A 93 9.91 -10.09 2.20
N ALA A 94 9.27 -9.11 2.85
CA ALA A 94 9.21 -9.06 4.30
C ALA A 94 8.29 -10.14 4.87
N TYR A 95 7.20 -10.45 4.17
CA TYR A 95 6.33 -11.57 4.52
C TYR A 95 7.09 -12.90 4.41
N ASP A 96 7.83 -13.11 3.32
CA ASP A 96 8.61 -14.34 3.11
C ASP A 96 9.65 -14.52 4.22
N GLU A 97 10.31 -13.45 4.66
CA GLU A 97 11.23 -13.46 5.81
C GLU A 97 10.53 -13.89 7.10
N PHE A 98 9.34 -13.38 7.40
CA PHE A 98 8.60 -13.75 8.61
C PHE A 98 8.06 -15.18 8.56
N VAL A 99 7.60 -15.66 7.41
CA VAL A 99 7.18 -17.05 7.22
C VAL A 99 8.37 -18.00 7.35
N ALA A 100 9.52 -17.65 6.80
CA ALA A 100 10.76 -18.43 6.96
C ALA A 100 11.21 -18.50 8.43
N GLN A 101 10.86 -17.50 9.25
CA GLN A 101 11.08 -17.50 10.69
C GLN A 101 10.02 -18.29 11.49
N GLY A 102 9.06 -18.93 10.81
CA GLY A 102 8.05 -19.79 11.43
C GLY A 102 6.83 -19.06 11.97
N LEU A 103 6.62 -17.78 11.62
CA LEU A 103 5.40 -17.07 12.02
C LEU A 103 4.19 -17.58 11.21
N PRO A 104 3.05 -17.89 11.86
CA PRO A 104 1.86 -18.43 11.22
C PRO A 104 1.03 -17.35 10.50
N LEU A 105 1.67 -16.61 9.60
CA LEU A 105 1.07 -15.55 8.80
C LEU A 105 0.43 -16.12 7.54
N ARG A 106 -0.68 -15.52 7.11
CA ARG A 106 -1.32 -15.82 5.83
C ARG A 106 -1.62 -14.54 5.08
N VAL A 107 -1.44 -14.57 3.77
CA VAL A 107 -1.77 -13.46 2.89
C VAL A 107 -3.29 -13.41 2.68
N ALA A 108 -3.91 -12.31 3.10
CA ALA A 108 -5.32 -12.01 2.87
C ALA A 108 -5.53 -11.27 1.54
N TYR A 109 -4.57 -10.45 1.12
CA TYR A 109 -4.63 -9.69 -0.13
C TYR A 109 -3.25 -9.42 -0.71
N VAL A 110 -3.14 -9.44 -2.04
CA VAL A 110 -1.92 -9.07 -2.77
C VAL A 110 -2.25 -7.99 -3.78
N ARG A 111 -1.39 -6.98 -3.85
CA ARG A 111 -1.47 -5.94 -4.89
C ARG A 111 -0.08 -5.61 -5.40
N GLU A 112 0.07 -5.69 -6.72
CA GLU A 112 1.25 -5.17 -7.40
C GLU A 112 1.12 -3.65 -7.58
N GLY A 113 2.23 -2.94 -7.36
CA GLY A 113 2.38 -1.63 -7.98
C GLY A 113 3.64 -0.89 -7.57
N MET A 114 3.62 0.43 -7.74
CA MET A 114 4.86 1.21 -7.68
C MET A 114 5.12 1.80 -6.29
N TRP A 115 6.29 1.46 -5.74
CA TRP A 115 6.93 2.11 -4.59
C TRP A 115 7.49 3.50 -4.95
N ALA A 116 6.74 4.37 -5.64
CA ALA A 116 7.30 5.65 -6.08
C ALA A 116 6.34 6.82 -5.91
N THR A 117 6.69 7.71 -4.99
CA THR A 117 6.04 9.02 -4.74
C THR A 117 6.66 10.15 -5.55
N SER A 118 7.59 9.87 -6.48
CA SER A 118 8.40 10.90 -7.15
C SER A 118 8.22 10.88 -8.66
N GLY A 119 8.13 12.07 -9.27
CA GLY A 119 8.16 12.30 -10.72
C GLY A 119 9.39 11.71 -11.44
N ARG A 120 10.39 11.19 -10.70
CA ARG A 120 11.47 10.33 -11.21
C ARG A 120 10.98 9.04 -11.88
N VAL A 121 9.74 8.61 -11.64
CA VAL A 121 9.07 7.51 -12.37
C VAL A 121 9.03 7.77 -13.87
N LEU A 122 8.90 9.04 -14.28
CA LEU A 122 8.87 9.42 -15.70
C LEU A 122 10.23 9.20 -16.39
N TRP A 123 11.32 9.04 -15.63
CA TRP A 123 12.70 9.01 -16.14
C TRP A 123 13.38 7.63 -16.03
N ARG A 124 12.86 6.69 -15.23
CA ARG A 124 13.45 5.33 -15.11
C ARG A 124 12.58 4.27 -15.78
N ARG A 125 13.13 3.62 -16.81
CA ARG A 125 12.51 2.57 -17.63
C ARG A 125 12.13 1.28 -16.89
N LYS A 126 12.63 1.02 -15.68
CA LYS A 126 12.34 -0.20 -14.91
C LYS A 126 12.35 0.11 -13.42
N ILE A 127 11.17 0.26 -12.82
CA ILE A 127 10.98 0.06 -11.38
C ILE A 127 10.44 -1.36 -11.29
N PRO A 128 11.13 -2.30 -10.63
CA PRO A 128 10.59 -3.65 -10.46
C PRO A 128 9.22 -3.53 -9.76
N PRO A 129 8.18 -4.19 -10.28
CA PRO A 129 6.86 -4.19 -9.65
C PRO A 129 7.04 -4.67 -8.21
N THR A 130 6.65 -3.83 -7.26
CA THR A 130 6.76 -4.15 -5.85
C THR A 130 5.42 -4.74 -5.43
N ARG A 131 5.43 -5.96 -4.90
CA ARG A 131 4.22 -6.60 -4.37
C ARG A 131 4.03 -6.20 -2.92
N PHE A 132 2.86 -5.62 -2.68
CA PHE A 132 2.37 -5.34 -1.35
C PHE A 132 1.42 -6.46 -0.95
N VAL A 133 1.58 -6.94 0.26
CA VAL A 133 0.77 -8.00 0.82
C VAL A 133 0.12 -7.50 2.10
N ILE A 134 -1.13 -7.87 2.29
CA ILE A 134 -1.84 -7.70 3.55
C ILE A 134 -1.87 -9.07 4.18
N VAL A 135 -1.29 -9.16 5.37
CA VAL A 135 -1.18 -10.42 6.11
C VAL A 135 -2.09 -10.39 7.32
N THR A 136 -2.62 -11.54 7.65
CA THR A 136 -3.42 -11.79 8.84
C THR A 136 -3.00 -13.12 9.47
N THR A 137 -3.54 -13.45 10.63
CA THR A 137 -3.29 -14.74 11.28
C THR A 137 -3.95 -15.86 10.48
N ALA A 138 -3.27 -17.00 10.36
CA ALA A 138 -3.81 -18.17 9.68
C ALA A 138 -5.12 -18.70 10.32
N ARG A 139 -5.43 -18.29 11.56
CA ARG A 139 -6.63 -18.70 12.31
C ARG A 139 -7.93 -18.04 11.83
N ASP A 140 -7.86 -16.86 11.20
CA ASP A 140 -9.05 -16.03 10.93
C ASP A 140 -9.75 -16.31 9.59
N VAL A 141 -9.18 -17.17 8.74
CA VAL A 141 -9.75 -17.45 7.40
C VAL A 141 -11.04 -18.29 7.46
N VAL A 142 -11.44 -18.78 8.63
CA VAL A 142 -12.67 -19.57 8.78
C VAL A 142 -13.95 -18.69 8.78
N ALA A 143 -13.84 -17.37 8.91
CA ALA A 143 -15.02 -16.48 8.94
C ALA A 143 -15.46 -15.92 7.58
N THR A 144 -14.68 -16.07 6.50
CA THR A 144 -14.89 -15.34 5.23
C THR A 144 -15.21 -16.25 4.05
N ALA A 145 -16.19 -17.14 4.23
CA ALA A 145 -16.90 -17.79 3.13
C ALA A 145 -18.41 -17.56 3.30
N ARG A 146 -18.87 -16.33 3.07
CA ARG A 146 -20.29 -16.06 2.80
C ARG A 146 -20.50 -14.81 1.98
#